data_AF-A0A725KR65-F1
#
_entry.id   AF-A0A725KR65-F1
#
_cell.length_a   1.000
_cell.length_b   1.000
_cell.length_c   1.000
_cell.angle_alpha   90.00
_cell.angle_beta   90.00
_cell.angle_gamma   90.00
#
_symmetry.space_group_name_H-M   'P 1'
#
loop_
_entity.id
_entity.type
_entity.pdbx_description
1 polymer ?
#
loop_
_entity_poly.entity_id
_entity_poly.type
_entity_poly.pdbx_seq_one_letter_code
_entity_poly.pdbx_strand_id
1 'polypeptide(L)'
;MGEILMGSEDLFKKRKARRNNEFKRVSKARAQMKKILIVCEGEKTEPAYFTDFIKHCRISTASIVEISGECGSSPMNVVSWAKEKYNTEKKRSDPYDKVYCVFDRDAHPNYDEALSRINSLNPKGIFVAITSIPCFEYWLILHFGYTRKSFSPQKGKSEGAQMLAELKKYMPDYEKKASGVFNKLQDRLDTALINAKRVEDAAKKDGSINPSTKVGALITDLINIRDDFENEK
;
A
#
# COMPACT_ATOMS: atom_id res chain seq x y z
N MET A 1 59.33 -56.08 15.68
CA MET A 1 58.02 -55.92 16.36
C MET A 1 57.79 -54.44 16.56
N GLY A 2 56.92 -53.85 15.74
CA GLY A 2 56.51 -52.46 15.86
C GLY A 2 55.09 -52.36 16.43
N GLU A 3 54.79 -51.19 16.98
CA GLU A 3 53.50 -50.46 17.04
C GLU A 3 53.64 -49.40 18.16
N ILE A 4 54.13 -48.21 17.84
CA ILE A 4 53.38 -46.99 17.45
C ILE A 4 52.32 -46.60 18.49
N LEU A 5 52.75 -45.73 19.42
CA LEU A 5 51.89 -44.87 20.23
C LEU A 5 51.06 -43.97 19.32
N MET A 6 49.74 -44.13 19.36
CA MET A 6 48.80 -43.34 18.55
C MET A 6 47.70 -42.73 19.43
N GLY A 7 47.70 -41.40 19.53
CA GLY A 7 46.45 -40.64 19.42
C GLY A 7 45.80 -40.05 20.69
N SER A 8 46.52 -39.32 21.55
CA SER A 8 45.88 -38.42 22.53
C SER A 8 45.49 -37.05 21.95
N GLU A 9 46.06 -36.67 20.80
CA GLU A 9 45.79 -35.38 20.13
C GLU A 9 44.42 -35.30 19.44
N ASP A 10 43.80 -36.43 19.13
CA ASP A 10 42.59 -36.48 18.30
C ASP A 10 41.29 -36.24 19.12
N LEU A 11 41.34 -36.50 20.43
CA LEU A 11 40.24 -36.25 21.37
C LEU A 11 40.04 -34.76 21.69
N PHE A 12 41.13 -33.97 21.72
CA PHE A 12 41.05 -32.53 21.97
C PHE A 12 40.60 -31.74 20.73
N LYS A 13 40.94 -32.20 19.51
CA LYS A 13 40.43 -31.60 18.27
C LYS A 13 38.94 -31.86 18.07
N LYS A 14 38.44 -33.06 18.38
CA LYS A 14 37.00 -33.39 18.31
C LYS A 14 36.12 -32.60 19.29
N ARG A 15 36.61 -32.30 20.50
CA ARG A 15 35.87 -31.47 21.47
C ARG A 15 35.81 -29.99 21.06
N LYS A 16 36.88 -29.45 20.45
CA LYS A 16 36.92 -28.05 19.99
C LYS A 16 36.06 -27.81 18.74
N ALA A 17 35.98 -28.80 17.84
CA ALA A 17 35.13 -28.73 16.65
C ALA A 17 33.63 -28.83 16.97
N ARG A 18 33.23 -29.62 17.99
CA ARG A 18 31.83 -29.76 18.39
C ARG A 18 31.27 -28.51 19.08
N ARG A 19 32.10 -27.80 19.87
CA ARG A 19 31.68 -26.57 20.56
C ARG A 19 31.50 -25.35 19.65
N ASN A 20 32.09 -25.37 18.44
CA ASN A 20 31.93 -24.30 17.44
C ASN A 20 30.69 -24.47 16.53
N ASN A 21 30.07 -25.64 16.50
CA ASN A 21 28.88 -25.89 15.67
C ASN A 21 27.54 -25.70 16.42
N GLU A 22 27.55 -25.60 17.76
CA GLU A 22 26.34 -25.34 18.56
C GLU A 22 26.02 -23.84 18.75
N PHE A 23 26.91 -22.94 18.32
CA PHE A 23 26.69 -21.49 18.38
C PHE A 23 26.61 -20.83 17.00
N LYS A 24 26.20 -21.55 15.96
CA LYS A 24 25.50 -20.87 14.86
C LYS A 24 24.15 -20.45 15.40
N ARG A 25 24.12 -19.30 16.08
CA ARG A 25 22.91 -18.49 16.19
C ARG A 25 22.39 -18.39 14.76
N VAL A 26 21.32 -19.11 14.46
CA VAL A 26 20.36 -18.65 13.47
C VAL A 26 19.85 -17.36 14.05
N SER A 27 20.57 -16.26 13.82
CA SER A 27 20.00 -14.95 14.09
C SER A 27 18.79 -14.89 13.19
N LYS A 28 17.60 -15.05 13.75
CA LYS A 28 16.38 -14.56 13.12
C LYS A 28 16.74 -13.13 12.71
N ALA A 29 16.90 -12.89 11.41
CA ALA A 29 17.17 -11.56 10.93
C ALA A 29 16.00 -10.72 11.44
N ARG A 30 16.28 -9.73 12.28
CA ARG A 30 15.24 -8.85 12.81
C ARG A 30 14.53 -8.24 11.61
N ALA A 31 13.19 -8.24 11.60
CA ALA A 31 12.42 -7.57 10.54
C ALA A 31 12.99 -6.17 10.33
N GLN A 32 13.44 -5.91 9.12
CA GLN A 32 13.90 -4.58 8.74
C GLN A 32 12.68 -3.71 8.44
N MET A 33 12.68 -2.47 8.94
CA MET A 33 11.64 -1.50 8.59
C MET A 33 11.63 -1.28 7.08
N LYS A 34 10.43 -1.30 6.48
CA LYS A 34 10.26 -1.00 5.05
C LYS A 34 10.16 0.50 4.83
N LYS A 35 10.79 1.02 3.78
CA LYS A 35 10.65 2.41 3.32
C LYS A 35 9.61 2.46 2.20
N ILE A 36 8.50 3.13 2.45
CA ILE A 36 7.32 3.15 1.59
C ILE A 36 7.03 4.58 1.13
N LEU A 37 6.73 4.73 -0.16
CA LEU A 37 6.22 5.98 -0.73
C LEU A 37 4.77 5.81 -1.16
N ILE A 38 3.90 6.73 -0.78
CA ILE A 38 2.52 6.84 -1.27
C ILE A 38 2.39 8.19 -1.99
N VAL A 39 2.11 8.16 -3.29
CA VAL A 39 1.94 9.36 -4.11
C VAL A 39 0.49 9.44 -4.52
N CYS A 40 -0.21 10.49 -4.10
CA CYS A 40 -1.62 10.71 -4.39
C CYS A 40 -1.77 11.77 -5.48
N GLU A 41 -2.73 11.56 -6.36
CA GLU A 41 -3.17 12.56 -7.34
C GLU A 41 -3.78 13.80 -6.66
N GLY A 42 -4.65 13.59 -5.67
CA GLY A 42 -5.23 14.68 -4.90
C GLY A 42 -4.28 15.23 -3.83
N GLU A 43 -4.31 16.55 -3.66
CA GLU A 43 -3.41 17.26 -2.75
C GLU A 43 -3.79 17.11 -1.26
N LYS A 44 -5.04 16.75 -0.95
CA LYS A 44 -5.57 16.91 0.42
C LYS A 44 -6.33 15.71 0.95
N THR A 45 -7.40 15.26 0.30
CA THR A 45 -8.28 14.22 0.87
C THR A 45 -7.53 12.90 1.08
N GLU A 46 -6.90 12.38 0.03
CA GLU A 46 -6.21 11.09 0.03
C GLU A 46 -4.95 11.15 0.92
N PRO A 47 -4.06 12.15 0.81
CA PRO A 47 -2.93 12.28 1.72
C PRO A 47 -3.34 12.38 3.19
N ALA A 48 -4.38 13.16 3.51
CA ALA A 48 -4.87 13.29 4.88
C ALA A 48 -5.45 11.96 5.40
N TYR A 49 -6.24 11.27 4.58
CA TYR A 49 -6.80 9.97 4.92
C TYR A 49 -5.70 8.95 5.26
N PHE A 50 -4.68 8.81 4.39
CA PHE A 50 -3.60 7.86 4.62
C PHE A 50 -2.71 8.27 5.81
N THR A 51 -2.47 9.57 6.01
CA THR A 51 -1.72 10.08 7.17
C THR A 51 -2.40 9.70 8.48
N ASP A 52 -3.71 9.96 8.57
CA ASP A 52 -4.51 9.62 9.75
C ASP A 52 -4.53 8.09 9.99
N PHE A 53 -4.70 7.29 8.93
CA PHE A 53 -4.65 5.83 8.99
C PHE A 53 -3.30 5.30 9.49
N ILE A 54 -2.18 5.78 8.93
CA ILE A 54 -0.81 5.37 9.32
C ILE A 54 -0.56 5.67 10.79
N LYS A 55 -1.01 6.84 11.26
CA LYS A 55 -0.91 7.24 12.66
C LYS A 55 -1.74 6.33 13.56
N HIS A 56 -3.00 6.10 13.20
CA HIS A 56 -3.92 5.26 13.97
C HIS A 56 -3.39 3.83 14.11
N CYS A 57 -2.94 3.22 13.01
CA CYS A 57 -2.44 1.85 12.98
C CYS A 57 -0.98 1.72 13.45
N ARG A 58 -0.30 2.83 13.78
CA ARG A 58 1.12 2.88 14.20
C ARG A 58 2.09 2.28 13.17
N ILE A 59 1.75 2.35 11.88
CA ILE A 59 2.57 1.80 10.78
C ILE A 59 3.96 2.44 10.74
N SER A 60 4.09 3.72 11.14
CA SER A 60 5.38 4.41 11.20
C SER A 60 6.40 3.76 12.14
N THR A 61 5.95 2.92 13.08
CA THR A 61 6.85 2.15 13.95
C THR A 61 7.46 0.94 13.25
N ALA A 62 6.84 0.49 12.17
CA ALA A 62 7.24 -0.65 11.35
C ALA A 62 7.80 -0.26 9.98
N SER A 63 7.58 0.98 9.55
CA SER A 63 7.95 1.47 8.22
C SER A 63 8.17 2.97 8.20
N ILE A 64 9.05 3.44 7.33
CA ILE A 64 9.19 4.87 7.02
C ILE A 64 8.24 5.15 5.87
N VAL A 65 7.11 5.81 6.14
CA VAL A 65 6.11 6.12 5.11
C VAL A 65 6.17 7.60 4.76
N GLU A 66 6.46 7.91 3.51
CA GLU A 66 6.35 9.24 2.93
C GLU A 66 5.07 9.33 2.09
N ILE A 67 4.33 10.43 2.23
CA ILE A 67 3.11 10.69 1.48
C ILE A 67 3.26 12.03 0.76
N SER A 68 2.97 12.04 -0.54
CA SER A 68 3.00 13.26 -1.35
C SER A 68 1.67 13.43 -2.10
N GLY A 69 1.14 14.64 -2.09
CA GLY A 69 0.00 15.06 -2.94
C GLY A 69 0.36 16.17 -3.93
N GLU A 70 1.63 16.58 -4.00
CA GLU A 70 2.08 17.79 -4.71
C GLU A 70 2.55 17.51 -6.16
N CYS A 71 2.15 16.38 -6.75
CA CYS A 71 2.61 15.99 -8.08
C CYS A 71 1.79 16.60 -9.23
N GLY A 72 0.78 17.43 -8.95
CA GLY A 72 -0.13 17.97 -9.96
C GLY A 72 -1.27 17.01 -10.30
N SER A 73 -2.23 17.50 -11.06
CA SER A 73 -3.58 16.93 -11.03
C SER A 73 -3.82 15.69 -11.89
N SER A 74 -2.82 15.03 -12.50
CA SER A 74 -3.07 13.92 -13.43
C SER A 74 -2.36 12.61 -13.08
N PRO A 75 -2.90 11.42 -13.47
CA PRO A 75 -2.29 10.12 -13.20
C PRO A 75 -0.85 10.01 -13.73
N MET A 76 -0.55 10.57 -14.90
CA MET A 76 0.80 10.55 -15.45
C MET A 76 1.79 11.38 -14.65
N ASN A 77 1.35 12.46 -14.01
CA ASN A 77 2.20 13.24 -13.14
C ASN A 77 2.50 12.49 -11.84
N VAL A 78 1.51 11.80 -11.26
CA VAL A 78 1.73 10.89 -10.12
C VAL A 78 2.83 9.88 -10.44
N VAL A 79 2.74 9.22 -11.61
CA VAL A 79 3.73 8.21 -12.02
C VAL A 79 5.11 8.83 -12.25
N SER A 80 5.18 9.98 -12.91
CA SER A 80 6.44 10.66 -13.20
C SER A 80 7.15 11.11 -11.91
N TRP A 81 6.40 11.73 -10.99
CA TRP A 81 6.91 12.17 -9.70
C TRP A 81 7.35 10.99 -8.83
N ALA A 82 6.54 9.93 -8.75
CA ALA A 82 6.87 8.71 -8.02
C ALA A 82 8.18 8.09 -8.53
N LYS A 83 8.36 8.04 -9.86
CA LYS A 83 9.58 7.52 -10.48
C LYS A 83 10.79 8.41 -10.20
N GLU A 84 10.64 9.73 -10.30
CA GLU A 84 11.70 10.68 -10.00
C GLU A 84 12.17 10.55 -8.55
N LYS A 85 11.22 10.59 -7.60
CA LYS A 85 11.49 10.44 -6.18
C LYS A 85 12.20 9.13 -5.86
N TYR A 86 11.71 8.01 -6.41
CA TYR A 86 12.37 6.71 -6.28
C TYR A 86 13.82 6.73 -6.79
N ASN A 87 14.06 7.29 -7.98
CA ASN A 87 15.40 7.36 -8.55
C ASN A 87 16.35 8.23 -7.73
N THR A 88 15.85 9.33 -7.16
CA THR A 88 16.62 10.20 -6.27
C THR A 88 17.07 9.45 -5.02
N GLU A 89 16.16 8.76 -4.34
CA GLU A 89 16.49 7.99 -3.12
C GLU A 89 17.36 6.76 -3.44
N LYS A 90 17.14 6.11 -4.60
CA LYS A 90 18.00 5.03 -5.09
C LYS A 90 19.44 5.50 -5.33
N LYS A 91 19.66 6.70 -5.89
CA LYS A 91 21.02 7.27 -6.07
C LYS A 91 21.73 7.52 -4.74
N ARG A 92 20.97 7.70 -3.66
CA ARG A 92 21.48 7.86 -2.29
C ARG A 92 21.70 6.52 -1.57
N SER A 93 21.55 5.40 -2.28
CA SER A 93 21.62 4.03 -1.73
C SER A 93 20.58 3.73 -0.66
N ASP A 94 19.43 4.42 -0.69
CA ASP A 94 18.31 4.22 0.23
C ASP A 94 16.97 4.18 -0.53
N PRO A 95 16.81 3.25 -1.50
CA PRO A 95 15.61 3.16 -2.33
C PRO A 95 14.38 2.79 -1.49
N TYR A 96 13.20 3.20 -1.94
CA TYR A 96 11.94 2.68 -1.38
C TYR A 96 11.78 1.19 -1.71
N ASP A 97 11.30 0.42 -0.73
CA ASP A 97 10.90 -0.98 -0.90
C ASP A 97 9.57 -1.09 -1.66
N LYS A 98 8.73 -0.06 -1.54
CA LYS A 98 7.42 -0.03 -2.16
C LYS A 98 7.01 1.40 -2.52
N VAL A 99 6.41 1.57 -3.70
CA VAL A 99 5.89 2.84 -4.18
C VAL A 99 4.45 2.63 -4.65
N TYR A 100 3.50 3.28 -3.98
CA TYR A 100 2.09 3.26 -4.32
C TYR A 100 1.72 4.54 -5.04
N CYS A 101 1.21 4.42 -6.26
CA CYS A 101 0.66 5.52 -7.04
C CYS A 101 -0.87 5.47 -6.93
N VAL A 102 -1.46 6.42 -6.19
CA VAL A 102 -2.90 6.51 -5.92
C VAL A 102 -3.52 7.56 -6.85
N PHE A 103 -4.47 7.15 -7.69
CA PHE A 103 -5.11 8.04 -8.66
C PHE A 103 -6.49 7.52 -9.10
N ASP A 104 -7.33 8.43 -9.56
CA ASP A 104 -8.70 8.18 -9.94
C ASP A 104 -8.84 8.01 -11.47
N ARG A 105 -9.89 7.32 -11.92
CA ARG A 105 -10.16 7.19 -13.37
C ARG A 105 -10.86 8.41 -13.93
N ASP A 106 -11.81 8.97 -13.19
CA ASP A 106 -12.65 10.07 -13.70
C ASP A 106 -11.89 11.39 -13.87
N ALA A 107 -10.68 11.48 -13.32
CA ALA A 107 -9.88 12.67 -13.34
C ALA A 107 -9.29 12.93 -14.74
N HIS A 108 -8.86 11.92 -15.52
CA HIS A 108 -8.02 12.17 -16.71
C HIS A 108 -8.06 11.13 -17.83
N PRO A 109 -7.85 11.56 -19.10
CA PRO A 109 -7.76 10.65 -20.26
C PRO A 109 -6.53 9.73 -20.23
N ASN A 110 -5.47 10.08 -19.48
CA ASN A 110 -4.21 9.33 -19.44
C ASN A 110 -4.20 8.21 -18.38
N TYR A 111 -5.35 7.81 -17.85
CA TYR A 111 -5.47 6.75 -16.84
C TYR A 111 -4.83 5.43 -17.30
N ASP A 112 -5.17 4.96 -18.51
CA ASP A 112 -4.64 3.69 -19.05
C ASP A 112 -3.14 3.77 -19.36
N GLU A 113 -2.68 4.93 -19.82
CA GLU A 113 -1.26 5.21 -20.05
C GLU A 113 -0.47 5.13 -18.73
N ALA A 114 -0.98 5.74 -17.66
CA ALA A 114 -0.36 5.71 -16.33
C ALA A 114 -0.28 4.28 -15.78
N LEU A 115 -1.34 3.49 -15.91
CA LEU A 115 -1.35 2.08 -15.54
C LEU A 115 -0.30 1.28 -16.31
N SER A 116 -0.27 1.42 -17.64
CA SER A 116 0.73 0.76 -18.49
C SER A 116 2.15 1.16 -18.10
N ARG A 117 2.36 2.46 -17.83
CA ARG A 117 3.65 2.99 -17.42
C ARG A 117 4.11 2.35 -16.11
N ILE A 118 3.28 2.33 -15.07
CA ILE A 118 3.60 1.69 -13.78
C ILE A 118 3.99 0.23 -13.99
N ASN A 119 3.20 -0.53 -14.75
CA ASN A 119 3.46 -1.94 -15.02
C ASN A 119 4.78 -2.17 -15.78
N SER A 120 5.22 -1.20 -16.59
CA SER A 120 6.49 -1.26 -17.30
C SER A 120 7.72 -0.91 -16.45
N LEU A 121 7.56 -0.24 -15.30
CA LEU A 121 8.68 0.22 -14.48
C LEU A 121 9.52 -0.94 -13.93
N ASN A 122 10.78 -0.61 -13.61
CA ASN A 122 11.74 -1.49 -12.94
C ASN A 122 12.28 -0.78 -11.68
N PRO A 123 12.56 -1.52 -10.60
CA PRO A 123 12.41 -2.98 -10.47
C PRO A 123 10.95 -3.44 -10.46
N LYS A 124 10.67 -4.66 -10.94
CA LYS A 124 9.33 -5.25 -10.87
C LYS A 124 8.91 -5.43 -9.41
N GLY A 125 7.62 -5.22 -9.13
CA GLY A 125 7.03 -5.39 -7.80
C GLY A 125 7.14 -4.18 -6.85
N ILE A 126 7.96 -3.18 -7.20
CA ILE A 126 8.17 -1.96 -6.39
C ILE A 126 7.02 -0.97 -6.59
N PHE A 127 6.71 -0.63 -7.83
CA PHE A 127 5.65 0.33 -8.17
C PHE A 127 4.30 -0.39 -8.29
N VAL A 128 3.28 0.14 -7.61
CA VAL A 128 1.94 -0.43 -7.60
C VAL A 128 0.91 0.67 -7.83
N ALA A 129 0.02 0.47 -8.80
CA ALA A 129 -1.10 1.35 -9.06
C ALA A 129 -2.27 1.04 -8.11
N ILE A 130 -2.70 2.05 -7.35
CA ILE A 130 -3.85 2.01 -6.44
C ILE A 130 -4.94 2.90 -7.02
N THR A 131 -5.83 2.30 -7.80
CA THR A 131 -6.84 3.06 -8.56
C THR A 131 -8.21 3.01 -7.91
N SER A 132 -8.98 4.09 -8.06
CA SER A 132 -10.42 4.09 -7.78
C SER A 132 -11.23 4.48 -9.02
N ILE A 133 -12.36 3.81 -9.20
CA ILE A 133 -13.26 3.99 -10.35
C ILE A 133 -14.67 4.21 -9.80
N PRO A 134 -15.27 5.39 -10.05
CA PRO A 134 -14.71 6.53 -10.78
C PRO A 134 -13.65 7.31 -9.97
N CYS A 135 -13.81 7.42 -8.65
CA CYS A 135 -12.98 8.28 -7.80
C CYS A 135 -12.80 7.75 -6.36
N PHE A 136 -11.92 8.38 -5.59
CA PHE A 136 -11.57 8.00 -4.21
C PHE A 136 -12.76 7.98 -3.25
N GLU A 137 -13.76 8.85 -3.44
CA GLU A 137 -14.99 8.83 -2.62
C GLU A 137 -15.72 7.48 -2.64
N TYR A 138 -15.52 6.66 -3.68
CA TYR A 138 -16.07 5.30 -3.69
C TYR A 138 -15.54 4.46 -2.52
N TRP A 139 -14.24 4.56 -2.22
CA TRP A 139 -13.66 3.88 -1.06
C TRP A 139 -14.34 4.33 0.25
N LEU A 140 -14.60 5.63 0.41
CA LEU A 140 -15.27 6.17 1.59
C LEU A 140 -16.71 5.64 1.75
N ILE A 141 -17.45 5.49 0.64
CA ILE A 141 -18.80 4.91 0.66
C ILE A 141 -18.79 3.48 1.20
N LEU A 142 -17.75 2.69 0.89
CA LEU A 142 -17.66 1.28 1.32
C LEU A 142 -17.55 1.12 2.85
N HIS A 143 -17.20 2.16 3.59
CA HIS A 143 -17.28 2.15 5.07
C HIS A 143 -18.72 2.08 5.57
N PHE A 144 -19.70 2.56 4.79
CA PHE A 144 -21.11 2.57 5.19
C PHE A 144 -21.89 1.37 4.67
N GLY A 145 -21.47 0.78 3.55
CA GLY A 145 -22.12 -0.42 3.04
C GLY A 145 -21.54 -0.93 1.73
N TYR A 146 -21.82 -2.21 1.45
CA TYR A 146 -21.54 -2.81 0.16
C TYR A 146 -22.42 -2.19 -0.92
N THR A 147 -21.81 -1.69 -1.99
CA THR A 147 -22.52 -1.23 -3.17
C THR A 147 -21.69 -1.53 -4.41
N ARG A 148 -22.36 -1.87 -5.51
CA ARG A 148 -21.79 -1.96 -6.87
C ARG A 148 -22.58 -1.11 -7.85
N LYS A 149 -23.31 -0.12 -7.34
CA LYS A 149 -24.11 0.79 -8.15
C LYS A 149 -23.16 1.56 -9.09
N SER A 150 -23.29 1.31 -10.38
CA SER A 150 -22.58 2.09 -11.39
C SER A 150 -23.22 3.47 -11.51
N PHE A 151 -22.38 4.50 -11.53
CA PHE A 151 -22.80 5.87 -11.71
C PHE A 151 -22.40 6.31 -13.12
N SER A 152 -23.18 5.91 -14.12
CA SER A 152 -22.95 6.39 -15.49
C SER A 152 -23.22 7.89 -15.58
N PRO A 153 -22.51 8.64 -16.46
CA PRO A 153 -22.72 10.08 -16.61
C PRO A 153 -24.18 10.37 -16.94
N GLN A 154 -24.80 11.24 -16.16
CA GLN A 154 -26.13 11.79 -16.47
C GLN A 154 -25.96 13.17 -17.11
N LYS A 155 -26.95 13.64 -17.89
CA LYS A 155 -26.90 14.98 -18.51
C LYS A 155 -26.53 16.04 -17.46
N GLY A 156 -25.32 16.58 -17.56
CA GLY A 156 -24.79 17.64 -16.68
C GLY A 156 -24.15 17.20 -15.36
N LYS A 157 -23.97 15.90 -15.07
CA LYS A 157 -23.30 15.41 -13.85
C LYS A 157 -22.26 14.33 -14.17
N SER A 158 -21.00 14.60 -13.83
CA SER A 158 -19.91 13.60 -13.92
C SER A 158 -20.14 12.42 -12.97
N GLU A 159 -19.46 11.30 -13.20
CA GLU A 159 -19.52 10.12 -12.33
C GLU A 159 -19.07 10.48 -10.90
N GLY A 160 -17.97 11.23 -10.75
CA GLY A 160 -17.50 11.74 -9.46
C GLY A 160 -18.47 12.68 -8.75
N ALA A 161 -19.21 13.52 -9.49
CA ALA A 161 -20.25 14.37 -8.88
C ALA A 161 -21.41 13.53 -8.31
N GLN A 162 -21.75 12.42 -8.97
CA GLN A 162 -22.76 11.49 -8.47
C GLN A 162 -22.26 10.69 -7.27
N MET A 163 -20.99 10.25 -7.28
CA MET A 163 -20.35 9.60 -6.12
C MET A 163 -20.33 10.54 -4.91
N LEU A 164 -19.96 11.81 -5.10
CA LEU A 164 -19.98 12.81 -4.03
C LEU A 164 -21.38 12.99 -3.46
N ALA A 165 -22.41 13.05 -4.31
CA ALA A 165 -23.80 13.17 -3.86
C ALA A 165 -24.27 11.93 -3.08
N GLU A 166 -23.83 10.73 -3.47
CA GLU A 166 -24.12 9.51 -2.72
C GLU A 166 -23.41 9.49 -1.37
N LEU A 167 -22.11 9.84 -1.32
CA LEU A 167 -21.34 9.93 -0.07
C LEU A 167 -21.98 10.91 0.91
N LYS A 168 -22.48 12.06 0.43
CA LYS A 168 -23.15 13.07 1.27
C LYS A 168 -24.42 12.59 1.96
N LYS A 169 -25.03 11.48 1.53
CA LYS A 169 -26.14 10.86 2.28
C LYS A 169 -25.68 10.26 3.61
N TYR A 170 -24.42 9.83 3.68
CA TYR A 170 -23.81 9.25 4.88
C TYR A 170 -22.94 10.26 5.63
N MET A 171 -22.33 11.20 4.90
CA MET A 171 -21.49 12.27 5.45
C MET A 171 -21.93 13.64 4.90
N PRO A 172 -23.03 14.23 5.44
CA PRO A 172 -23.58 15.49 4.94
C PRO A 172 -22.57 16.64 4.88
N ASP A 173 -21.69 16.70 5.90
CA ASP A 173 -20.65 17.72 6.04
C ASP A 173 -19.34 17.37 5.30
N TYR A 174 -19.34 16.35 4.44
CA TYR A 174 -18.16 16.02 3.65
C TYR A 174 -17.91 17.10 2.60
N GLU A 175 -16.71 17.68 2.65
CA GLU A 175 -16.19 18.56 1.64
C GLU A 175 -14.95 17.92 1.02
N LYS A 176 -14.79 18.06 -0.30
CA LYS A 176 -13.51 17.72 -0.94
C LYS A 176 -12.43 18.54 -0.26
N LYS A 177 -11.27 17.94 0.00
CA LYS A 177 -10.14 18.54 0.72
C LYS A 177 -10.32 18.62 2.24
N ALA A 178 -11.34 17.98 2.81
CA ALA A 178 -11.49 17.87 4.26
C ALA A 178 -10.39 17.00 4.88
N SER A 179 -9.91 17.40 6.05
CA SER A 179 -9.03 16.59 6.91
C SER A 179 -9.84 15.78 7.93
N GLY A 180 -9.23 14.78 8.57
CA GLY A 180 -9.89 13.98 9.61
C GLY A 180 -10.97 13.02 9.08
N VAL A 181 -11.05 12.82 7.76
CA VAL A 181 -12.01 11.91 7.13
C VAL A 181 -11.84 10.49 7.66
N PHE A 182 -10.60 10.00 7.76
CA PHE A 182 -10.33 8.67 8.32
C PHE A 182 -10.79 8.56 9.78
N ASN A 183 -10.55 9.57 10.61
CA ASN A 183 -10.92 9.53 12.03
C ASN A 183 -12.44 9.37 12.23
N LYS A 184 -13.27 9.93 11.33
CA LYS A 184 -14.73 9.72 11.33
C LYS A 184 -15.15 8.32 10.86
N LEU A 185 -14.25 7.59 10.25
CA LEU A 185 -14.49 6.35 9.52
C LEU A 185 -13.74 5.13 10.11
N GLN A 186 -12.82 5.35 11.05
CA GLN A 186 -11.90 4.34 11.59
C GLN A 186 -12.63 3.11 12.18
N ASP A 187 -13.74 3.32 12.89
CA ASP A 187 -14.53 2.24 13.50
C ASP A 187 -15.23 1.34 12.46
N ARG A 188 -15.25 1.78 11.20
CA ARG A 188 -15.86 1.08 10.06
C ARG A 188 -14.81 0.55 9.09
N LEU A 189 -13.52 0.61 9.43
CA LEU A 189 -12.45 0.18 8.52
C LEU A 189 -12.59 -1.29 8.11
N ASP A 190 -12.88 -2.19 9.05
CA ASP A 190 -13.09 -3.62 8.75
C ASP A 190 -14.27 -3.83 7.81
N THR A 191 -15.35 -3.05 7.99
CA THR A 191 -16.50 -3.07 7.08
C THR A 191 -16.09 -2.65 5.67
N ALA A 192 -15.29 -1.59 5.55
CA ALA A 192 -14.78 -1.14 4.26
C ALA A 192 -13.90 -2.18 3.57
N LEU A 193 -13.00 -2.84 4.31
CA LEU A 193 -12.13 -3.90 3.79
C LEU A 193 -12.94 -5.10 3.28
N ILE A 194 -13.91 -5.57 4.06
CA ILE A 194 -14.83 -6.65 3.66
C ILE A 194 -15.60 -6.24 2.40
N ASN A 195 -16.16 -5.04 2.36
CA ASN A 195 -16.95 -4.56 1.23
C ASN A 195 -16.10 -4.39 -0.03
N ALA A 196 -14.90 -3.82 0.07
CA ALA A 196 -13.96 -3.70 -1.05
C ALA A 196 -13.55 -5.06 -1.59
N LYS A 197 -13.29 -6.03 -0.71
CA LYS A 197 -12.98 -7.40 -1.14
C LYS A 197 -14.14 -8.04 -1.89
N ARG A 198 -15.37 -7.90 -1.37
CA ARG A 198 -16.59 -8.39 -2.05
C ARG A 198 -16.79 -7.74 -3.42
N VAL A 199 -16.54 -6.44 -3.55
CA VAL A 199 -16.60 -5.73 -4.84
C VAL A 199 -15.58 -6.30 -5.80
N GLU A 200 -14.33 -6.51 -5.36
CA GLU A 200 -13.26 -7.06 -6.18
C GLU A 200 -13.58 -8.48 -6.68
N ASP A 201 -14.07 -9.35 -5.79
CA ASP A 201 -14.42 -10.74 -6.14
C ASP A 201 -15.59 -10.80 -7.13
N ALA A 202 -16.57 -9.93 -6.94
CA ALA A 202 -17.71 -9.85 -7.84
C ALA A 202 -17.31 -9.28 -9.21
N ALA A 203 -16.43 -8.27 -9.24
CA ALA A 203 -15.84 -7.72 -10.47
C ALA A 203 -15.01 -8.76 -11.25
N LYS A 204 -14.24 -9.61 -10.56
CA LYS A 204 -13.52 -10.73 -11.20
C LYS A 204 -14.46 -11.73 -11.85
N LYS A 205 -15.65 -11.93 -11.27
CA LYS A 205 -16.65 -12.89 -11.77
C LYS A 205 -17.39 -12.41 -13.00
N ASP A 206 -17.78 -11.13 -13.05
CA ASP A 206 -18.59 -10.56 -14.13
C ASP A 206 -17.83 -9.63 -15.09
N GLY A 207 -16.55 -9.36 -14.83
CA GLY A 207 -15.71 -8.50 -15.66
C GLY A 207 -15.98 -7.00 -15.51
N SER A 208 -16.84 -6.57 -14.58
CA SER A 208 -17.11 -5.14 -14.39
C SER A 208 -15.87 -4.44 -13.83
N ILE A 209 -15.59 -3.23 -14.30
CA ILE A 209 -14.50 -2.39 -13.77
C ILE A 209 -15.01 -1.14 -13.02
N ASN A 210 -16.30 -0.81 -13.14
CA ASN A 210 -16.92 0.37 -12.52
C ASN A 210 -18.21 -0.04 -11.77
N PRO A 211 -18.34 0.23 -10.45
CA PRO A 211 -17.33 0.87 -9.60
C PRO A 211 -16.31 -0.14 -9.05
N SER A 212 -15.09 0.32 -8.78
CA SER A 212 -14.03 -0.49 -8.15
C SER A 212 -13.02 0.39 -7.41
N THR A 213 -12.25 -0.19 -6.48
CA THR A 213 -11.12 0.50 -5.84
C THR A 213 -10.07 -0.49 -5.37
N LYS A 214 -8.80 -0.10 -5.43
CA LYS A 214 -7.65 -0.83 -4.88
C LYS A 214 -7.18 -0.29 -3.53
N VAL A 215 -7.85 0.71 -2.97
CA VAL A 215 -7.45 1.31 -1.67
C VAL A 215 -7.50 0.27 -0.55
N GLY A 216 -8.50 -0.61 -0.53
CA GLY A 216 -8.55 -1.71 0.46
C GLY A 216 -7.33 -2.63 0.41
N ALA A 217 -6.80 -2.89 -0.80
CA ALA A 217 -5.59 -3.69 -0.96
C ALA A 217 -4.35 -2.96 -0.42
N LEU A 218 -4.21 -1.66 -0.68
CA LEU A 218 -3.15 -0.83 -0.08
C LEU A 218 -3.22 -0.86 1.45
N ILE A 219 -4.39 -0.63 2.04
CA ILE A 219 -4.59 -0.66 3.48
C ILE A 219 -4.21 -2.02 4.07
N THR A 220 -4.63 -3.11 3.42
CA THR A 220 -4.31 -4.47 3.84
C THR A 220 -2.80 -4.73 3.79
N ASP A 221 -2.12 -4.31 2.71
CA ASP A 221 -0.67 -4.48 2.57
C ASP A 221 0.08 -3.69 3.67
N LEU A 222 -0.34 -2.46 3.98
CA LEU A 222 0.25 -1.67 5.07
C LEU A 222 0.04 -2.30 6.46
N ILE A 223 -1.12 -2.90 6.73
CA ILE A 223 -1.39 -3.63 7.97
C ILE A 223 -0.49 -4.87 8.06
N ASN A 224 -0.40 -5.65 6.99
CA ASN A 224 0.45 -6.84 6.95
C ASN A 224 1.92 -6.49 7.18
N ILE A 225 2.41 -5.41 6.56
CA ILE A 225 3.78 -4.93 6.76
C ILE A 225 4.05 -4.61 8.24
N ARG A 226 3.08 -3.98 8.93
CA ARG A 226 3.19 -3.73 10.37
C ARG A 226 3.20 -5.05 11.16
N ASP A 227 2.26 -5.93 10.88
CA ASP A 227 2.08 -7.17 11.64
C ASP A 227 3.28 -8.10 11.48
N ASP A 228 3.83 -8.23 10.26
CA ASP A 228 5.06 -8.97 9.98
C ASP A 228 6.23 -8.43 10.84
N PHE A 229 6.37 -7.11 10.90
CA PHE A 229 7.42 -6.48 11.71
C PHE A 229 7.22 -6.68 13.22
N GLU A 230 5.99 -6.65 13.71
CA GLU A 230 5.68 -6.89 15.12
C GLU A 230 5.86 -8.36 15.53
N ASN A 231 5.53 -9.31 14.65
CA ASN A 231 5.71 -10.74 14.88
C ASN A 231 7.18 -11.20 14.85
N GLU A 232 8.06 -10.41 14.21
CA GLU A 232 9.50 -10.67 14.10
C GLU A 232 10.35 -9.92 15.15
N LYS A 233 9.74 -9.01 15.94
CA LYS A 233 10.39 -8.38 17.10
C LYS A 233 10.62 -9.37 18.24
#